data_AF-A0A0J7YW90-F1
#
_entry.id   AF-A0A0J7YW90-F1
#
_cell.length_a   1.000
_cell.length_b   1.000
_cell.length_c   1.000
_cell.angle_alpha   90.00
_cell.angle_beta   90.00
_cell.angle_gamma   90.00
#
_symmetry.space_group_name_H-M   'P 1'
#
loop_
_entity.id
_entity.type
_entity.pdbx_description
1 polymer ?
#
loop_
_entity_poly.entity_id
_entity_poly.type
_entity_poly.pdbx_seq_one_letter_code
_entity_poly.pdbx_strand_id
1 'polypeptide(L)' 'MTTIREFLDADLVDTMHVAVSPVKLGSGLRLWDSPEQLLDRFHMEVVPSPSGVTHHLFWRK' A
#
# COMPACT_ATOMS: atom_id res chain seq x y z
N MET A 1 -4.38 -7.24 -13.78
CA MET A 1 -5.46 -6.69 -12.92
C MET A 1 -5.04 -5.32 -12.45
N THR A 2 -5.78 -4.31 -12.88
CA THR A 2 -5.47 -2.88 -12.71
C THR A 2 -6.48 -2.15 -11.84
N THR A 3 -7.57 -2.80 -11.40
CA THR A 3 -8.68 -2.15 -10.69
C THR A 3 -8.23 -1.29 -9.51
N ILE A 4 -7.36 -1.80 -8.62
CA ILE A 4 -6.86 -0.99 -7.49
C ILE A 4 -6.08 0.24 -7.99
N ARG A 5 -5.26 0.07 -9.03
CA ARG A 5 -4.50 1.19 -9.62
C ARG A 5 -5.43 2.19 -10.30
N GLU A 6 -6.47 1.76 -11.00
CA GLU A 6 -7.45 2.65 -11.63
C GLU A 6 -8.16 3.53 -10.60
N PHE A 7 -8.52 2.97 -9.44
CA PHE A 7 -9.11 3.74 -8.34
C PHE A 7 -8.10 4.67 -7.65
N LEU A 8 -6.84 4.23 -7.51
CA LEU A 8 -5.76 5.10 -7.03
C LEU A 8 -5.50 6.23 -8.02
N ASP A 9 -5.42 5.98 -9.32
CA ASP A 9 -5.16 7.02 -10.33
C ASP A 9 -6.34 8.00 -10.44
N ALA A 10 -7.57 7.53 -10.25
CA ALA A 10 -8.78 8.35 -10.23
C ALA A 10 -9.03 9.07 -8.89
N ASP A 11 -8.16 8.90 -7.88
CA ASP A 11 -8.30 9.49 -6.54
C ASP A 11 -9.60 9.14 -5.80
N LEU A 12 -10.01 7.88 -5.96
CA LEU A 12 -11.25 7.31 -5.40
C LEU A 12 -11.02 6.38 -4.20
N VAL A 13 -9.82 6.35 -3.64
CA VAL A 13 -9.50 5.54 -2.45
C VAL A 13 -9.37 6.48 -1.25
N ASP A 14 -10.24 6.32 -0.26
CA ASP A 14 -10.17 7.12 0.97
C ASP A 14 -9.22 6.51 2.01
N THR A 15 -9.22 5.18 2.10
CA THR A 15 -8.38 4.42 3.03
C THR A 15 -7.82 3.16 2.37
N MET A 16 -6.60 2.78 2.73
CA MET A 16 -5.97 1.57 2.24
C MET A 16 -5.14 0.91 3.33
N HIS A 17 -5.35 -0.40 3.52
CA HIS A 17 -4.58 -1.23 4.44
C HIS A 17 -3.80 -2.28 3.67
N VAL A 18 -2.49 -2.31 3.87
CA VAL A 18 -1.58 -3.23 3.17
C VAL A 18 -0.83 -4.05 4.18
N ALA A 19 -0.95 -5.37 4.09
CA ALA A 19 -0.15 -6.31 4.86
C ALA A 19 1.10 -6.71 4.07
N VAL A 20 2.27 -6.29 4.53
CA VAL A 20 3.57 -6.61 3.93
C VAL A 20 4.14 -7.84 4.62
N SER A 21 4.18 -8.94 3.88
CA SER A 21 4.84 -10.18 4.32
C SER A 21 6.37 -10.04 4.26
N PRO A 22 7.14 -10.63 5.19
CA PRO A 22 8.60 -10.59 5.19
C PRO A 22 9.22 -11.53 4.15
N VAL A 23 8.64 -11.59 2.94
CA VAL A 23 9.05 -12.48 1.85
C VAL A 23 9.30 -11.67 0.59
N LYS A 24 10.45 -11.90 -0.06
CA LYS A 24 10.74 -11.32 -1.37
C LYS A 24 10.23 -12.23 -2.47
N LEU A 25 9.31 -11.70 -3.28
CA LEU A 25 8.85 -12.35 -4.50
C LEU A 25 9.73 -11.89 -5.68
N GLY A 26 10.19 -12.83 -6.51
CA GLY A 26 11.06 -12.52 -7.66
C GLY A 26 10.32 -11.95 -8.88
N SER A 27 9.03 -12.27 -9.04
CA SER A 27 8.20 -11.82 -10.16
C SER A 27 6.73 -11.76 -9.76
N GLY A 28 5.94 -10.94 -10.45
CA GLY A 28 4.50 -10.84 -10.23
C GLY A 28 3.93 -9.49 -10.63
N LEU A 29 2.70 -9.23 -10.20
CA LEU A 29 2.07 -7.92 -10.36
C LEU A 29 2.47 -7.00 -9.21
N ARG A 30 2.71 -5.72 -9.52
CA ARG A 30 3.43 -4.83 -8.60
C ARG A 30 2.61 -3.90 -7.70
N LEU A 31 1.37 -3.49 -7.90
CA LEU A 31 0.80 -2.34 -7.16
C LEU A 31 1.66 -1.04 -7.23
N TRP A 32 2.74 -0.85 -6.44
CA TRP A 32 3.72 0.27 -6.49
C TRP A 32 5.19 -0.18 -6.36
N ASP A 33 6.16 0.70 -6.64
CA ASP A 33 7.58 0.42 -6.35
C ASP A 33 7.95 0.71 -4.90
N SER A 34 7.36 1.76 -4.32
CA SER A 34 7.55 2.13 -2.92
C SER A 34 6.23 2.70 -2.37
N PRO A 35 5.84 2.37 -1.13
CA PRO A 35 4.69 3.00 -0.47
C PRO A 35 4.84 4.54 -0.36
N GLU A 36 6.07 5.05 -0.41
CA GLU A 36 6.36 6.48 -0.34
C GLU A 36 5.78 7.27 -1.54
N GLN A 37 5.55 6.60 -2.67
CA GLN A 37 4.96 7.21 -3.87
C GLN A 37 3.52 7.71 -3.65
N LEU A 38 2.87 7.31 -2.56
CA LEU A 38 1.51 7.71 -2.21
C LEU A 38 1.46 8.80 -1.13
N LEU A 39 2.62 9.23 -0.61
CA LEU A 39 2.69 10.18 0.50
C LEU A 39 2.38 11.62 0.09
N ASP A 40 2.22 11.92 -1.18
CA ASP A 40 1.69 13.19 -1.67
C ASP A 40 0.20 13.33 -1.31
N ARG A 41 -0.58 12.26 -1.51
CA ARG A 41 -2.05 12.23 -1.39
C ARG A 41 -2.57 11.61 -0.10
N PHE A 42 -1.76 10.77 0.56
CA PHE A 42 -2.14 10.06 1.77
C PHE A 42 -1.22 10.39 2.94
N HIS A 43 -1.78 10.38 4.14
CA HIS A 43 -1.01 10.11 5.35
C HIS A 43 -0.71 8.60 5.42
N MET A 44 0.43 8.22 6.00
CA MET A 44 0.80 6.81 6.17
C MET A 44 1.30 6.53 7.58
N GLU A 45 0.85 5.42 8.15
CA GLU A 45 1.41 4.83 9.36
C GLU A 45 1.89 3.40 9.10
N VAL A 46 2.98 3.01 9.77
CA VAL A 46 3.58 1.69 9.67
C VAL A 46 3.53 1.01 11.03
N VAL A 47 2.76 -0.07 11.12
CA VAL A 47 2.55 -0.82 12.37
C VAL A 47 3.12 -2.23 12.23
N PRO A 48 4.23 -2.56 12.92
CA PRO A 48 4.72 -3.93 12.98
C PRO A 48 3.78 -4.81 13.80
N SER A 49 3.62 -6.08 13.41
CA SER A 49 2.79 -7.04 14.14
C SER A 49 3.60 -8.23 14.66
N PRO A 50 3.15 -8.90 15.75
CA PRO A 50 3.81 -10.10 16.27
C PRO A 50 3.88 -11.28 15.29
N SER A 51 3.06 -11.30 14.23
CA SER A 51 3.09 -12.34 13.20
C SER A 51 4.25 -12.19 12.21
N GLY A 52 5.05 -11.11 12.32
CA GLY A 52 6.13 -10.78 11.38
C GLY A 52 5.66 -10.01 10.14
N VAL A 53 4.35 -9.81 9.98
CA VAL A 53 3.79 -8.92 8.96
C VAL A 53 3.89 -7.47 9.42
N THR A 54 4.17 -6.56 8.49
CA THR A 54 4.09 -5.11 8.74
C THR A 54 2.85 -4.54 8.04
N HIS A 55 2.06 -3.76 8.76
CA HIS A 55 0.87 -3.11 8.22
C HIS A 55 1.20 -1.68 7.80
N HIS A 56 0.93 -1.34 6.54
CA HIS A 56 0.89 0.05 6.09
C HIS A 56 -0.57 0.50 6.06
N LEU A 57 -0.87 1.56 6.79
CA LEU A 57 -2.19 2.17 6.87
C LEU A 57 -2.12 3.52 6.18
N PHE A 58 -2.96 3.74 5.17
CA PHE A 58 -3.07 4.99 4.45
C PHE A 58 -4.47 5.58 4.64
N TRP A 59 -4.55 6.90 4.81
CA TRP A 59 -5.80 7.66 4.76
C TRP A 59 -5.58 8.99 4.05
N ARG A 60 -6.58 9.42 3.29
CA ARG A 60 -6.51 10.63 2.47
C ARG A 60 -6.20 11.85 3.34
N LYS A 61 -5.38 12.76 2.80
CA LYS A 61 -5.09 14.06 3.41
C LYS A 61 -6.25 15.04 3.26
#